data_AF-A0A428P7W0-F1
#
_entry.id   AF-A0A428P7W0-F1
#
_cell.length_a   1.000
_cell.length_b   1.000
_cell.length_c   1.000
_cell.angle_alpha   90.00
_cell.angle_beta   90.00
_cell.angle_gamma   90.00
#
_symmetry.space_group_name_H-M   'P 1'
#
loop_
_entity.id
_entity.type
_entity.pdbx_description
1 polymer ?
#
loop_
_entity_poly.entity_id
_entity_poly.type
_entity_poly.pdbx_seq_one_letter_code
_entity_poly.pdbx_strand_id
1 'polypeptide(L)'
;MDLLSRGAAPRKRWTTLGGIEEVDAVHTGLAPELRSLLSDDKRLESVFDGLGLSSVVSRDHDQNYTLDETIASHARESVPAEDFPFWRCQALIVSYRAIPWKYIEPHSTPSTKLFLPHLKHALQACQDKYDTLSSSTRIDLVLTLVEASRFPNMAWKRFAISQAEIASCGLAHPYLDCRIAQSQSLLSRIAGDMDHATSTLNSPVQAGVKVDKRMHSALGQATIQRSLNCIQVEDLSTAKELLDQWTPLGQEPSLIEQVTVFRTHLLLGKILRFLGAFEESLVHLGKAR
;
A
#
# COMPACT_ATOMS: atom_id res chain seq x y z
N MET A 1 11.72 -8.41 -14.91
CA MET A 1 12.81 -7.64 -14.28
C MET A 1 12.31 -6.44 -13.47
N ASP A 2 11.37 -5.64 -13.98
CA ASP A 2 10.81 -4.45 -13.28
C ASP A 2 10.36 -4.70 -11.83
N LEU A 3 9.74 -5.86 -11.53
CA LEU A 3 9.41 -6.23 -10.14
C LEU A 3 10.64 -6.26 -9.23
N LEU A 4 11.72 -6.88 -9.70
CA LEU A 4 12.93 -7.08 -8.91
C LEU A 4 13.66 -5.76 -8.67
N SER A 5 13.83 -4.95 -9.73
CA SER A 5 14.52 -3.67 -9.63
C SER A 5 13.76 -2.68 -8.75
N ARG A 6 12.45 -2.58 -8.91
CA ARG A 6 11.59 -1.76 -8.02
C ARG A 6 11.60 -2.24 -6.58
N GLY A 7 11.55 -3.56 -6.36
CA GLY A 7 11.53 -4.14 -5.02
C GLY A 7 12.81 -3.84 -4.23
N ALA A 8 13.95 -3.77 -4.92
CA ALA A 8 15.25 -3.49 -4.34
C ALA A 8 15.63 -1.99 -4.30
N ALA A 9 15.01 -1.16 -5.12
CA ALA A 9 15.27 0.28 -5.16
C ALA A 9 14.88 0.99 -3.84
N PRO A 10 15.53 2.13 -3.53
CA PRO A 10 15.02 3.08 -2.55
C PRO A 10 13.57 3.45 -2.87
N ARG A 11 12.73 3.49 -1.85
CA ARG A 11 11.28 3.74 -2.00
C ARG A 11 10.87 4.94 -1.19
N LYS A 12 9.94 5.73 -1.73
CA LYS A 12 9.48 6.93 -1.04
C LYS A 12 8.41 6.62 0.02
N ARG A 13 8.43 7.35 1.14
CA ARG A 13 7.60 7.13 2.34
C ARG A 13 7.13 8.43 2.97
N TRP A 14 5.96 8.38 3.63
CA TRP A 14 5.48 9.49 4.45
C TRP A 14 6.15 9.49 5.83
N THR A 15 6.81 10.60 6.14
CA THR A 15 7.42 10.86 7.44
C THR A 15 6.36 11.26 8.49
N THR A 16 6.71 11.18 9.78
CA THR A 16 5.87 11.67 10.88
C THR A 16 5.62 13.19 10.83
N LEU A 17 6.54 13.94 10.20
CA LEU A 17 6.43 15.38 9.94
C LEU A 17 5.57 15.70 8.69
N GLY A 18 5.05 14.69 8.02
CA GLY A 18 4.18 14.85 6.84
C GLY A 18 4.90 15.20 5.54
N GLY A 19 6.23 15.13 5.53
CA GLY A 19 7.05 15.18 4.32
C GLY A 19 7.31 13.79 3.71
N ILE A 20 8.13 13.74 2.67
CA ILE A 20 8.53 12.51 1.98
C ILE A 20 10.00 12.22 2.27
N GLU A 21 10.32 10.97 2.57
CA GLU A 21 11.70 10.46 2.65
C GLU A 21 11.91 9.28 1.70
N GLU A 22 13.16 9.00 1.32
CA GLU A 22 13.53 7.80 0.58
C GLU A 22 14.17 6.77 1.53
N VAL A 23 13.62 5.56 1.53
CA VAL A 23 14.04 4.47 2.44
C VAL A 23 14.61 3.32 1.62
N ASP A 24 15.87 3.01 1.86
CA ASP A 24 16.56 1.88 1.22
C ASP A 24 15.94 0.53 1.64
N ALA A 25 15.97 -0.46 0.74
CA ALA A 25 15.45 -1.80 0.99
C ALA A 25 16.18 -2.54 2.12
N VAL A 26 17.43 -2.19 2.41
CA VAL A 26 18.19 -2.73 3.54
C VAL A 26 17.52 -2.39 4.89
N HIS A 27 16.87 -1.22 5.03
CA HIS A 27 16.16 -0.85 6.27
C HIS A 27 14.94 -1.74 6.56
N THR A 28 14.42 -2.41 5.53
CA THR A 28 13.32 -3.37 5.65
C THR A 28 13.79 -4.83 5.73
N GLY A 29 15.11 -5.06 5.79
CA GLY A 29 15.72 -6.38 5.93
C GLY A 29 16.14 -7.04 4.61
N LEU A 30 16.18 -6.31 3.50
CA LEU A 30 16.75 -6.84 2.26
C LEU A 30 18.27 -6.99 2.42
N ALA A 31 18.82 -8.14 2.05
CA ALA A 31 20.26 -8.38 2.10
C ALA A 31 21.00 -7.36 1.21
N PRO A 32 22.09 -6.71 1.68
CA PRO A 32 22.82 -5.70 0.90
C PRO A 32 23.29 -6.19 -0.47
N GLU A 33 23.67 -7.47 -0.57
CA GLU A 33 24.12 -8.11 -1.81
C GLU A 33 22.97 -8.22 -2.81
N LEU A 34 21.78 -8.62 -2.35
CA LEU A 34 20.58 -8.66 -3.17
C LEU A 34 20.13 -7.26 -3.56
N ARG A 35 20.16 -6.31 -2.63
CA ARG A 35 19.89 -4.90 -2.93
C ARG A 35 20.79 -4.41 -4.06
N SER A 36 22.11 -4.60 -3.92
CA SER A 36 23.10 -4.18 -4.92
C SER A 36 22.92 -4.86 -6.28
N LEU A 37 22.60 -6.15 -6.29
CA LEU A 37 22.38 -6.90 -7.52
C LEU A 37 21.10 -6.47 -8.23
N LEU A 38 19.99 -6.40 -7.49
CA LEU A 38 18.67 -6.22 -8.06
C LEU A 38 18.39 -4.76 -8.43
N SER A 39 19.00 -3.78 -7.76
CA SER A 39 18.80 -2.35 -8.06
C SER A 39 19.67 -1.83 -9.22
N ASP A 40 20.58 -2.64 -9.75
CA ASP A 40 21.42 -2.29 -10.90
C ASP A 40 20.87 -2.97 -12.15
N ASP A 41 20.13 -2.22 -12.97
CA ASP A 41 19.44 -2.75 -14.14
C ASP A 41 20.40 -3.46 -15.12
N LYS A 42 21.61 -2.92 -15.32
CA LYS A 42 22.59 -3.52 -16.25
C LYS A 42 23.13 -4.85 -15.70
N ARG A 43 23.41 -4.88 -14.41
CA ARG A 43 23.89 -6.09 -13.75
C ARG A 43 22.80 -7.15 -13.71
N LEU A 44 21.55 -6.75 -13.45
CA LEU A 44 20.39 -7.62 -13.47
C LEU A 44 20.15 -8.20 -14.86
N GLU A 45 20.17 -7.37 -15.91
CA GLU A 45 20.08 -7.80 -17.30
C GLU A 45 21.16 -8.82 -17.64
N SER A 46 22.43 -8.54 -17.30
CA SER A 46 23.54 -9.46 -17.56
C SER A 46 23.36 -10.82 -16.85
N VAL A 47 22.81 -10.85 -15.63
CA VAL A 47 22.50 -12.12 -14.94
C VAL A 47 21.39 -12.87 -15.67
N PHE A 48 20.31 -12.20 -16.07
CA PHE A 48 19.20 -12.84 -16.78
C PHE A 48 19.60 -13.34 -18.17
N ASP A 49 20.51 -12.65 -18.86
CA ASP A 49 21.09 -13.12 -20.12
C ASP A 49 21.92 -14.39 -19.90
N GLY A 50 22.75 -14.43 -18.84
CA GLY A 50 23.48 -15.63 -18.43
C GLY A 50 22.56 -16.81 -18.09
N LEU A 51 21.49 -16.56 -17.33
CA LEU A 51 20.48 -17.56 -17.01
C LEU A 51 19.77 -18.07 -18.27
N GLY A 52 19.50 -17.19 -19.24
CA GLY A 52 18.94 -17.53 -20.54
C GLY A 52 19.86 -18.43 -21.36
N LEU A 53 21.17 -18.14 -21.38
CA LEU A 53 22.17 -18.99 -22.06
C LEU A 53 22.28 -20.39 -21.42
N SER A 54 22.02 -20.50 -20.11
CA SER A 54 21.95 -21.79 -19.41
C SER A 54 20.58 -22.48 -19.48
N SER A 55 19.64 -21.95 -20.26
CA SER A 55 18.26 -22.45 -20.38
C SER A 55 17.48 -22.50 -19.06
N VAL A 56 17.92 -21.77 -18.03
CA VAL A 56 17.25 -21.69 -16.73
C VAL A 56 15.97 -20.88 -16.85
N VAL A 57 16.06 -19.74 -17.53
CA VAL A 57 14.93 -18.86 -17.84
C VAL A 57 14.74 -18.75 -19.34
N SER A 58 13.51 -18.59 -19.78
CA SER A 58 13.18 -18.23 -21.15
C SER A 58 12.52 -16.86 -21.19
N ARG A 59 12.82 -16.07 -22.22
CA ARG A 59 12.28 -14.72 -22.42
C ARG A 59 11.19 -14.79 -23.48
N ASP A 60 9.98 -14.36 -23.14
CA ASP A 60 8.85 -14.34 -24.07
C ASP A 60 8.88 -13.08 -24.97
N HIS A 61 7.95 -13.02 -25.94
CA HIS A 61 7.81 -11.88 -26.85
C HIS A 61 7.47 -10.57 -26.14
N ASP A 62 6.83 -10.65 -24.98
CA ASP A 62 6.44 -9.52 -24.14
C ASP A 62 7.55 -9.11 -23.15
N GLN A 63 8.77 -9.64 -23.31
CA GLN A 63 9.92 -9.36 -22.47
C GLN A 63 9.76 -9.85 -21.01
N ASN A 64 8.81 -10.76 -20.75
CA ASN A 64 8.70 -11.45 -19.49
C ASN A 64 9.64 -12.66 -19.47
N TYR A 65 10.02 -13.04 -18.26
CA TYR A 65 10.86 -14.21 -18.03
C TYR A 65 10.02 -15.29 -17.39
N THR A 66 10.06 -16.49 -17.96
CA THR A 66 9.51 -17.71 -17.37
C THR A 66 10.66 -18.60 -16.92
N LEU A 67 10.47 -19.27 -15.80
CA LEU A 67 11.43 -20.21 -15.25
C LEU A 67 10.96 -21.62 -15.59
N ASP A 68 11.87 -22.49 -16.04
CA ASP A 68 11.55 -23.90 -16.23
C ASP A 68 11.28 -24.57 -14.86
N GLU A 69 10.14 -25.24 -14.71
CA GLU A 69 9.71 -25.77 -13.40
C GLU A 69 10.59 -26.92 -12.91
N THR A 70 11.22 -27.68 -13.83
CA THR A 70 12.16 -28.74 -13.44
C THR A 70 13.43 -28.14 -12.86
N ILE A 71 13.95 -27.09 -13.49
CA ILE A 71 15.11 -26.33 -13.01
C ILE A 71 14.78 -25.61 -11.70
N ALA A 72 13.59 -25.00 -11.60
CA ALA A 72 13.11 -24.36 -10.38
C ALA A 72 13.04 -25.36 -9.21
N SER A 73 12.57 -26.58 -9.48
CA SER A 73 12.48 -27.64 -8.47
C SER A 73 13.86 -28.06 -7.99
N HIS A 74 14.78 -28.32 -8.90
CA HIS A 74 16.16 -28.64 -8.54
C HIS A 74 16.87 -27.53 -7.78
N ALA A 75 16.65 -26.26 -8.16
CA ALA A 75 17.18 -25.11 -7.43
C ALA A 75 16.59 -24.99 -6.02
N ARG A 76 15.32 -25.36 -5.81
CA ARG A 76 14.71 -25.40 -4.47
C ARG A 76 15.25 -26.55 -3.62
N GLU A 77 15.49 -27.71 -4.24
CA GLU A 77 16.07 -28.90 -3.57
C GLU A 77 17.54 -28.69 -3.19
N SER A 78 18.28 -27.86 -3.93
CA SER A 78 19.69 -27.58 -3.63
C SER A 78 19.89 -26.55 -2.53
N VAL A 79 18.85 -25.81 -2.14
CA VAL A 79 18.90 -24.85 -1.03
C VAL A 79 18.68 -25.59 0.30
N PRO A 80 19.61 -25.47 1.26
CA PRO A 80 19.44 -26.06 2.59
C PRO A 80 18.15 -25.59 3.27
N ALA A 81 17.49 -26.48 4.02
CA ALA A 81 16.19 -26.21 4.62
C ALA A 81 16.25 -25.06 5.66
N GLU A 82 17.40 -24.92 6.31
CA GLU A 82 17.73 -23.83 7.24
C GLU A 82 17.72 -22.44 6.57
N ASP A 83 17.96 -22.37 5.26
CA ASP A 83 18.00 -21.11 4.49
C ASP A 83 16.63 -20.71 3.92
N PHE A 84 15.64 -21.62 3.94
CA PHE A 84 14.30 -21.30 3.43
C PHE A 84 13.65 -20.08 4.09
N PRO A 85 13.72 -19.87 5.43
CA PRO A 85 13.16 -18.68 6.06
C PRO A 85 13.81 -17.39 5.54
N PHE A 86 15.13 -17.41 5.31
CA PHE A 86 15.85 -16.27 4.75
C PHE A 86 15.33 -15.95 3.35
N TRP A 87 15.36 -16.91 2.42
CA TRP A 87 14.94 -16.68 1.03
C TRP A 87 13.47 -16.30 0.88
N ARG A 88 12.58 -16.87 1.70
CA ARG A 88 11.16 -16.46 1.75
C ARG A 88 11.00 -15.02 2.19
N CYS A 89 11.74 -14.59 3.21
CA CYS A 89 11.74 -13.21 3.67
C CYS A 89 12.26 -12.25 2.58
N GLN A 90 13.36 -12.58 1.92
CA GLN A 90 13.91 -11.77 0.83
C GLN A 90 12.91 -11.64 -0.34
N ALA A 91 12.28 -12.75 -0.76
CA ALA A 91 11.27 -12.75 -1.81
C ALA A 91 10.02 -11.93 -1.43
N LEU A 92 9.58 -12.02 -0.17
CA LEU A 92 8.50 -11.20 0.35
C LEU A 92 8.87 -9.71 0.27
N ILE A 93 10.04 -9.32 0.76
CA ILE A 93 10.50 -7.93 0.75
C ILE A 93 10.53 -7.36 -0.67
N VAL A 94 11.17 -8.05 -1.61
CA VAL A 94 11.24 -7.59 -3.01
C VAL A 94 9.84 -7.48 -3.62
N SER A 95 8.99 -8.50 -3.45
CA SER A 95 7.67 -8.53 -4.09
C SER A 95 6.72 -7.46 -3.56
N TYR A 96 6.64 -7.22 -2.25
CA TYR A 96 5.76 -6.17 -1.74
C TYR A 96 6.33 -4.78 -2.02
N ARG A 97 7.66 -4.59 -1.92
CA ARG A 97 8.26 -3.26 -2.14
C ARG A 97 8.09 -2.75 -3.56
N ALA A 98 7.92 -3.65 -4.54
CA ALA A 98 7.63 -3.29 -5.92
C ALA A 98 6.27 -2.59 -6.13
N ILE A 99 5.35 -2.67 -5.16
CA ILE A 99 4.04 -2.01 -5.25
C ILE A 99 4.20 -0.49 -5.11
N PRO A 100 3.76 0.34 -6.06
CA PRO A 100 3.93 1.78 -5.93
C PRO A 100 2.86 2.47 -5.07
N TRP A 101 3.25 3.57 -4.43
CA TRP A 101 2.36 4.38 -3.58
C TRP A 101 1.67 5.49 -4.37
N LYS A 102 0.32 5.51 -4.34
CA LYS A 102 -0.51 6.31 -5.25
C LYS A 102 -0.15 7.81 -5.28
N TYR A 103 0.08 8.41 -4.12
CA TYR A 103 0.30 9.86 -3.97
C TYR A 103 1.77 10.26 -3.77
N ILE A 104 2.68 9.27 -3.79
CA ILE A 104 4.12 9.52 -3.64
C ILE A 104 4.86 9.19 -4.95
N GLU A 105 4.36 8.19 -5.69
CA GLU A 105 4.97 7.67 -6.91
C GLU A 105 3.95 7.70 -8.09
N PRO A 106 3.36 8.86 -8.42
CA PRO A 106 2.21 8.94 -9.34
C PRO A 106 2.52 8.50 -10.77
N HIS A 107 3.78 8.56 -11.20
CA HIS A 107 4.22 8.18 -12.55
C HIS A 107 4.59 6.69 -12.68
N SER A 108 4.37 5.91 -11.63
CA SER A 108 4.62 4.48 -11.68
C SER A 108 3.32 3.72 -11.93
N THR A 109 3.15 3.24 -13.16
CA THR A 109 2.07 2.34 -13.53
C THR A 109 2.62 0.92 -13.40
N PRO A 110 2.39 0.22 -12.28
CA PRO A 110 2.91 -1.13 -12.12
C PRO A 110 2.15 -2.06 -13.07
N SER A 111 2.84 -3.05 -13.62
CA SER A 111 2.16 -4.18 -14.26
C SER A 111 1.53 -5.06 -13.17
N THR A 112 0.39 -4.63 -12.64
CA THR A 112 -0.30 -5.31 -11.53
C THR A 112 -0.63 -6.76 -11.86
N LYS A 113 -0.92 -7.06 -13.12
CA LYS A 113 -1.13 -8.43 -13.62
C LYS A 113 0.08 -9.33 -13.38
N LEU A 114 1.29 -8.77 -13.47
CA LEU A 114 2.53 -9.50 -13.21
C LEU A 114 2.90 -9.48 -11.72
N PHE A 115 2.66 -8.37 -11.01
CA PHE A 115 3.17 -8.22 -9.65
C PHE A 115 2.34 -8.95 -8.60
N LEU A 116 1.02 -8.88 -8.71
CA LEU A 116 0.12 -9.40 -7.67
C LEU A 116 0.19 -10.92 -7.50
N PRO A 117 0.34 -11.75 -8.56
CA PRO A 117 0.55 -13.19 -8.39
C PRO A 117 1.81 -13.51 -7.58
N HIS A 118 2.94 -12.84 -7.84
CA HIS A 118 4.19 -13.06 -7.11
C HIS A 118 4.09 -12.61 -5.64
N LEU A 119 3.48 -11.45 -5.39
CA LEU A 119 3.22 -10.99 -4.03
C LEU A 119 2.29 -11.96 -3.28
N LYS A 120 1.21 -12.41 -3.91
CA LYS A 120 0.30 -13.41 -3.31
C LYS A 120 1.04 -14.68 -2.93
N HIS A 121 1.87 -15.20 -3.84
CA HIS A 121 2.66 -16.40 -3.59
C HIS A 121 3.64 -16.21 -2.42
N ALA A 122 4.35 -15.09 -2.36
CA ALA A 122 5.28 -14.79 -1.28
C ALA A 122 4.57 -14.64 0.09
N LEU A 123 3.40 -14.01 0.11
CA LEU A 123 2.57 -13.88 1.32
C LEU A 123 2.12 -15.25 1.83
N GLN A 124 1.61 -16.11 0.94
CA GLN A 124 1.17 -17.47 1.30
C GLN A 124 2.34 -18.32 1.84
N ALA A 125 3.54 -18.14 1.30
CA ALA A 125 4.74 -18.82 1.80
C ALA A 125 5.18 -18.33 3.19
N CYS A 126 4.72 -17.16 3.64
CA CYS A 126 5.11 -16.52 4.90
C CYS A 126 3.96 -16.40 5.93
N GLN A 127 2.73 -16.81 5.60
CA GLN A 127 1.50 -16.45 6.32
C GLN A 127 1.53 -16.81 7.83
N ASP A 128 2.13 -17.94 8.20
CA ASP A 128 2.21 -18.41 9.60
C ASP A 128 3.48 -17.95 10.32
N LYS A 129 4.28 -17.07 9.69
CA LYS A 129 5.63 -16.72 10.16
C LYS A 129 5.89 -15.21 10.15
N TYR A 130 4.84 -14.39 10.14
CA TYR A 130 5.03 -12.94 10.22
C TYR A 130 5.73 -12.51 11.52
N ASP A 131 5.58 -13.26 12.61
CA ASP A 131 6.25 -12.97 13.88
C ASP A 131 7.77 -13.17 13.83
N THR A 132 8.31 -13.85 12.82
CA THR A 132 9.77 -13.94 12.62
C THR A 132 10.33 -12.73 11.87
N LEU A 133 9.47 -11.85 11.33
CA LEU A 133 9.88 -10.62 10.68
C LEU A 133 10.10 -9.52 11.72
N SER A 134 11.07 -8.65 11.46
CA SER A 134 11.29 -7.46 12.29
C SER A 134 10.06 -6.55 12.29
N SER A 135 9.85 -5.77 13.36
CA SER A 135 8.74 -4.82 13.44
C SER A 135 8.74 -3.82 12.29
N SER A 136 9.92 -3.33 11.83
CA SER A 136 10.00 -2.41 10.69
C SER A 136 9.54 -3.06 9.39
N THR A 137 9.96 -4.30 9.12
CA THR A 137 9.52 -5.07 7.95
C THR A 137 8.00 -5.29 7.97
N ARG A 138 7.43 -5.64 9.13
CA ARG A 138 6.00 -5.85 9.27
C ARG A 138 5.20 -4.56 9.08
N ILE A 139 5.64 -3.45 9.67
CA ILE A 139 5.03 -2.13 9.47
C ILE A 139 5.01 -1.77 7.99
N ASP A 140 6.13 -1.96 7.29
CA ASP A 140 6.24 -1.61 5.87
C ASP A 140 5.38 -2.52 4.98
N LEU A 141 5.31 -3.81 5.31
CA LEU A 141 4.44 -4.78 4.68
C LEU A 141 2.96 -4.39 4.84
N VAL A 142 2.50 -4.13 6.06
CA VAL A 142 1.10 -3.76 6.35
C VAL A 142 0.69 -2.52 5.56
N LEU A 143 1.49 -1.45 5.61
CA LEU A 143 1.21 -0.23 4.86
C LEU A 143 1.17 -0.48 3.36
N THR A 144 2.06 -1.35 2.86
CA THR A 144 2.08 -1.69 1.45
C THR A 144 0.88 -2.54 1.03
N LEU A 145 0.40 -3.47 1.86
CA LEU A 145 -0.80 -4.27 1.59
C LEU A 145 -2.05 -3.41 1.58
N VAL A 146 -2.16 -2.45 2.49
CA VAL A 146 -3.21 -1.43 2.49
C VAL A 146 -3.19 -0.64 1.18
N GLU A 147 -2.03 -0.19 0.71
CA GLU A 147 -1.89 0.49 -0.59
C GLU A 147 -2.24 -0.45 -1.76
N ALA A 148 -1.78 -1.71 -1.73
CA ALA A 148 -2.02 -2.69 -2.78
C ALA A 148 -3.50 -3.07 -2.92
N SER A 149 -4.31 -2.89 -1.86
CA SER A 149 -5.76 -3.07 -1.91
C SER A 149 -6.46 -2.11 -2.89
N ARG A 150 -5.79 -1.06 -3.38
CA ARG A 150 -6.37 -0.17 -4.41
C ARG A 150 -6.58 -0.87 -5.75
N PHE A 151 -5.81 -1.92 -6.04
CA PHE A 151 -5.88 -2.60 -7.34
C PHE A 151 -7.22 -3.31 -7.57
N PRO A 152 -7.61 -3.54 -8.84
CA PRO A 152 -8.87 -4.20 -9.18
C PRO A 152 -8.97 -5.62 -8.59
N ASN A 153 -10.18 -6.19 -8.61
CA ASN A 153 -10.56 -7.52 -8.09
C ASN A 153 -10.85 -7.55 -6.57
N MET A 154 -12.11 -7.84 -6.19
CA MET A 154 -12.53 -7.93 -4.79
C MET A 154 -11.88 -9.08 -4.00
N ALA A 155 -11.55 -10.20 -4.65
CA ALA A 155 -10.85 -11.30 -4.00
C ALA A 155 -9.43 -10.87 -3.58
N TRP A 156 -8.73 -10.13 -4.46
CA TRP A 156 -7.43 -9.54 -4.13
C TRP A 156 -7.55 -8.54 -2.98
N LYS A 157 -8.52 -7.64 -3.04
CA LYS A 157 -8.73 -6.61 -2.00
C LYS A 157 -8.91 -7.22 -0.62
N ARG A 158 -9.81 -8.20 -0.49
CA ARG A 158 -10.04 -8.92 0.77
C ARG A 158 -8.80 -9.66 1.24
N PHE A 159 -8.11 -10.35 0.33
CA PHE A 159 -6.87 -11.06 0.64
C PHE A 159 -5.79 -10.10 1.18
N ALA A 160 -5.54 -8.98 0.49
CA ALA A 160 -4.51 -8.02 0.91
C ALA A 160 -4.80 -7.42 2.30
N ILE A 161 -6.05 -7.05 2.58
CA ILE A 161 -6.43 -6.48 3.89
C ILE A 161 -6.38 -7.55 4.99
N SER A 162 -6.83 -8.77 4.73
CA SER A 162 -6.69 -9.89 5.68
C SER A 162 -5.22 -10.18 6.00
N GLN A 163 -4.33 -10.18 5.01
CA GLN A 163 -2.89 -10.33 5.27
C GLN A 163 -2.31 -9.14 6.05
N ALA A 164 -2.81 -7.92 5.83
CA ALA A 164 -2.40 -6.75 6.58
C ALA A 164 -2.79 -6.84 8.06
N GLU A 165 -3.99 -7.34 8.36
CA GLU A 165 -4.47 -7.58 9.73
C GLU A 165 -3.61 -8.62 10.45
N ILE A 166 -3.35 -9.77 9.82
CA ILE A 166 -2.51 -10.82 10.41
C ILE A 166 -1.09 -10.28 10.65
N ALA A 167 -0.52 -9.57 9.68
CA ALA A 167 0.82 -8.99 9.81
C ALA A 167 0.89 -7.86 10.86
N SER A 168 -0.23 -7.19 11.20
CA SER A 168 -0.28 -6.16 12.24
C SER A 168 -0.50 -6.70 13.65
N CYS A 169 -0.95 -7.95 13.81
CA CYS A 169 -1.19 -8.56 15.13
C CYS A 169 0.01 -8.43 16.07
N GLY A 170 -0.17 -7.81 17.25
CA GLY A 170 0.92 -7.60 18.22
C GLY A 170 1.81 -6.38 17.94
N LEU A 171 1.63 -5.67 16.82
CA LEU A 171 2.23 -4.35 16.60
C LEU A 171 1.31 -3.31 17.23
N ALA A 172 1.64 -2.81 18.42
CA ALA A 172 0.92 -1.69 19.03
C ALA A 172 1.21 -0.39 18.26
N HIS A 173 0.55 -0.20 17.11
CA HIS A 173 0.84 0.88 16.17
C HIS A 173 -0.44 1.56 15.66
N PRO A 174 -0.96 2.59 16.37
CA PRO A 174 -2.26 3.21 16.08
C PRO A 174 -2.47 3.70 14.64
N TYR A 175 -1.39 4.14 13.99
CA TYR A 175 -1.46 4.55 12.58
C TYR A 175 -1.76 3.38 11.65
N LEU A 176 -1.25 2.17 11.92
CA LEU A 176 -1.56 0.99 11.10
C LEU A 176 -3.03 0.61 11.27
N ASP A 177 -3.49 0.54 12.52
CA ASP A 177 -4.89 0.22 12.85
C ASP A 177 -5.85 1.17 12.14
N CYS A 178 -5.54 2.47 12.15
CA CYS A 178 -6.33 3.47 11.42
C CYS A 178 -6.34 3.22 9.91
N ARG A 179 -5.19 2.89 9.31
CA ARG A 179 -5.07 2.61 7.87
C ARG A 179 -5.78 1.32 7.46
N ILE A 180 -5.75 0.29 8.30
CA ILE A 180 -6.50 -0.96 8.08
C ILE A 180 -8.00 -0.70 8.17
N ALA A 181 -8.46 -0.02 9.23
CA ALA A 181 -9.87 0.32 9.43
C ALA A 181 -10.47 1.11 8.26
N GLN A 182 -9.72 2.06 7.70
CA GLN A 182 -10.12 2.80 6.49
C GLN A 182 -10.36 1.89 5.28
N SER A 183 -9.49 0.90 5.08
CA SER A 183 -9.61 -0.06 4.00
C SER A 183 -10.74 -1.05 4.22
N GLN A 184 -10.88 -1.59 5.44
CA GLN A 184 -12.01 -2.44 5.81
C GLN A 184 -13.34 -1.73 5.59
N SER A 185 -13.46 -0.47 6.02
CA SER A 185 -14.65 0.36 5.78
C SER A 185 -14.98 0.50 4.29
N LEU A 186 -13.97 0.75 3.45
CA LEU A 186 -14.14 0.77 2.00
C LEU A 186 -14.64 -0.57 1.45
N LEU A 187 -14.10 -1.71 1.92
CA LEU A 187 -14.52 -3.03 1.45
C LEU A 187 -15.94 -3.38 1.86
N SER A 188 -16.33 -3.07 3.09
CA SER A 188 -17.70 -3.24 3.57
C SER A 188 -18.68 -2.38 2.77
N ARG A 189 -18.34 -1.11 2.52
CA ARG A 189 -19.16 -0.22 1.67
C ARG A 189 -19.33 -0.77 0.25
N ILE A 190 -18.26 -1.27 -0.38
CA ILE A 190 -18.36 -1.90 -1.72
C ILE A 190 -19.21 -3.18 -1.68
N ALA A 191 -19.15 -3.93 -0.58
CA ALA A 191 -19.95 -5.13 -0.39
C ALA A 191 -21.43 -4.86 -0.02
N GLY A 192 -21.80 -3.59 0.23
CA GLY A 192 -23.14 -3.20 0.66
C GLY A 192 -23.39 -3.32 2.17
N ASP A 193 -22.38 -3.66 2.96
CA ASP A 193 -22.46 -3.79 4.42
C ASP A 193 -22.13 -2.43 5.07
N MET A 194 -23.15 -1.57 5.17
CA MET A 194 -22.99 -0.20 5.68
C MET A 194 -22.82 -0.12 7.19
N ASP A 195 -23.36 -1.09 7.93
CA ASP A 195 -23.22 -1.18 9.38
C ASP A 195 -21.76 -1.47 9.75
N HIS A 196 -21.15 -2.45 9.09
CA HIS A 196 -19.73 -2.73 9.28
C HIS A 196 -18.84 -1.60 8.74
N ALA A 197 -19.21 -1.00 7.61
CA ALA A 197 -18.45 0.12 7.04
C ALA A 197 -18.36 1.32 8.01
N THR A 198 -19.39 1.53 8.81
CA THR A 198 -19.47 2.64 9.78
C THR A 198 -18.83 2.28 11.11
N SER A 199 -19.18 1.12 11.68
CA SER A 199 -18.69 0.70 13.00
C SER A 199 -17.17 0.54 13.04
N THR A 200 -16.56 0.06 11.95
CA THR A 200 -15.10 -0.11 11.85
C THR A 200 -14.32 1.21 12.00
N LEU A 201 -14.92 2.33 11.60
CA LEU A 201 -14.29 3.65 11.72
C LEU A 201 -14.53 4.31 13.09
N ASN A 202 -15.37 3.72 13.95
CA ASN A 202 -15.69 4.28 15.27
C ASN A 202 -14.68 3.88 16.35
N SER A 203 -13.64 3.11 16.00
CA SER A 203 -12.57 2.79 16.93
C SER A 203 -11.90 4.09 17.42
N PRO A 204 -11.96 4.39 18.73
CA PRO A 204 -11.40 5.63 19.26
C PRO A 204 -9.89 5.61 19.07
N VAL A 205 -9.34 6.72 18.58
CA VAL A 205 -7.91 7.00 18.78
C VAL A 205 -7.70 6.97 20.28
N GLN A 206 -6.89 6.02 20.76
CA GLN A 206 -6.64 5.86 22.19
C GLN A 206 -6.24 7.21 22.80
N ALA A 207 -6.91 7.59 23.90
CA ALA A 207 -6.61 8.84 24.59
C ALA A 207 -5.12 8.88 24.96
N GLY A 208 -4.42 9.95 24.57
CA GLY A 208 -2.98 10.12 24.82
C GLY A 208 -2.04 9.80 23.66
N VAL A 209 -2.55 9.34 22.50
CA VAL A 209 -1.71 9.21 21.29
C VAL A 209 -1.29 10.61 20.82
N LYS A 210 0.03 10.85 20.76
CA LYS A 210 0.59 12.07 20.15
C LYS A 210 0.21 12.10 18.67
N VAL A 211 -0.64 13.05 18.29
CA VAL A 211 -1.07 13.24 16.91
C VAL A 211 0.01 14.03 16.17
N ASP A 212 0.91 13.31 15.50
CA ASP A 212 1.81 13.91 14.50
C ASP A 212 1.05 14.21 13.20
N LYS A 213 1.70 14.88 12.24
CA LYS A 213 1.06 15.27 10.96
C LYS A 213 0.62 14.06 10.13
N ARG A 214 1.33 12.94 10.27
CA ARG A 214 1.02 11.69 9.58
C ARG A 214 -0.24 11.05 10.16
N MET A 215 -0.34 10.98 11.48
CA MET A 215 -1.52 10.49 12.18
C MET A 215 -2.71 11.43 11.95
N HIS A 216 -2.52 12.74 12.06
CA HIS A 216 -3.57 13.73 11.77
C HIS A 216 -4.17 13.55 10.38
N SER A 217 -3.30 13.36 9.38
CA SER A 217 -3.74 13.10 8.01
C SER A 217 -4.48 11.77 7.89
N ALA A 218 -4.05 10.71 8.59
CA ALA A 218 -4.82 9.47 8.63
C ALA A 218 -6.21 9.70 9.23
N LEU A 219 -6.36 10.50 10.27
CA LEU A 219 -7.69 10.85 10.81
C LEU A 219 -8.54 11.60 9.79
N GLY A 220 -7.95 12.52 9.02
CA GLY A 220 -8.62 13.17 7.91
C GLY A 220 -9.06 12.20 6.81
N GLN A 221 -8.22 11.19 6.48
CA GLN A 221 -8.61 10.12 5.57
C GLN A 221 -9.75 9.24 6.13
N ALA A 222 -9.80 9.02 7.45
CA ALA A 222 -10.92 8.34 8.10
C ALA A 222 -12.20 9.19 8.02
N THR A 223 -12.12 10.50 8.22
CA THR A 223 -13.23 11.44 8.00
C THR A 223 -13.74 11.39 6.57
N ILE A 224 -12.84 11.32 5.58
CA ILE A 224 -13.22 11.10 4.18
C ILE A 224 -13.97 9.77 3.99
N GLN A 225 -13.56 8.68 4.64
CA GLN A 225 -14.29 7.40 4.56
C GLN A 225 -15.68 7.50 5.20
N ARG A 226 -15.83 8.20 6.33
CA ARG A 226 -17.14 8.46 6.95
C ARG A 226 -18.04 9.28 6.02
N SER A 227 -17.51 10.34 5.42
CA SER A 227 -18.24 11.15 4.42
C SER A 227 -18.69 10.29 3.23
N LEU A 228 -17.83 9.40 2.72
CA LEU A 228 -18.19 8.46 1.65
C LEU A 228 -19.27 7.45 2.07
N ASN A 229 -19.32 7.04 3.35
CA ASN A 229 -20.41 6.22 3.86
C ASN A 229 -21.74 6.99 3.85
N CYS A 230 -21.74 8.25 4.30
CA CYS A 230 -22.93 9.12 4.27
C CYS A 230 -23.41 9.34 2.82
N ILE A 231 -22.51 9.58 1.87
CA ILE A 231 -22.86 9.71 0.45
C ILE A 231 -23.53 8.42 -0.09
N GLN A 232 -23.08 7.25 0.34
CA GLN A 232 -23.63 5.96 -0.11
C GLN A 232 -25.10 5.76 0.33
N VAL A 233 -25.51 6.38 1.42
CA VAL A 233 -26.90 6.36 1.94
C VAL A 233 -27.64 7.68 1.68
N GLU A 234 -27.13 8.49 0.75
CA GLU A 234 -27.71 9.77 0.32
C GLU A 234 -27.79 10.86 1.41
N ASP A 235 -27.08 10.69 2.53
CA ASP A 235 -26.96 11.72 3.57
C ASP A 235 -25.86 12.74 3.21
N LEU A 236 -26.16 13.58 2.23
CA LEU A 236 -25.23 14.57 1.70
C LEU A 236 -24.92 15.70 2.68
N SER A 237 -25.85 16.03 3.58
CA SER A 237 -25.67 17.07 4.60
C SER A 237 -24.61 16.65 5.61
N THR A 238 -24.75 15.48 6.23
CA THR A 238 -23.74 14.95 7.16
C THR A 238 -22.42 14.70 6.45
N ALA A 239 -22.45 14.22 5.19
CA ALA A 239 -21.24 14.02 4.40
C ALA A 239 -20.43 15.32 4.22
N LYS A 240 -21.11 16.45 4.00
CA LYS A 240 -20.50 17.78 3.87
C LYS A 240 -19.95 18.26 5.21
N GLU A 241 -20.76 18.20 6.27
CA GLU A 241 -20.36 18.65 7.61
C GLU A 241 -19.10 17.93 8.11
N LEU A 242 -19.02 16.62 7.91
CA LEU A 242 -17.82 15.84 8.25
C LEU A 242 -16.56 16.37 7.54
N LEU A 243 -16.68 16.73 6.26
CA LEU A 243 -15.55 17.23 5.48
C LEU A 243 -15.13 18.65 5.88
N ASP A 244 -16.08 19.49 6.26
CA ASP A 244 -15.82 20.86 6.71
C ASP A 244 -15.15 20.92 8.10
N GLN A 245 -15.31 19.89 8.93
CA GLN A 245 -14.74 19.84 10.28
C GLN A 245 -13.24 19.55 10.32
N TRP A 246 -12.69 18.87 9.32
CA TRP A 246 -11.27 18.54 9.31
C TRP A 246 -10.44 19.65 8.68
N THR A 247 -9.44 20.15 9.42
CA THR A 247 -8.49 21.16 8.96
C THR A 247 -7.05 20.71 9.23
N PRO A 248 -6.07 21.12 8.39
CA PRO A 248 -4.65 20.86 8.64
C PRO A 248 -4.17 21.44 9.98
N LEU A 249 -3.14 20.84 10.60
CA LEU A 249 -2.65 21.28 11.92
C LEU A 249 -1.98 22.66 11.91
N GLY A 250 -1.42 23.07 10.77
CA GLY A 250 -0.71 24.33 10.61
C GLY A 250 -1.35 25.21 9.54
N GLN A 251 -0.92 26.48 9.50
CA GLN A 251 -1.35 27.43 8.48
C GLN A 251 -0.98 26.94 7.06
N GLU A 252 0.21 26.35 6.93
CA GLU A 252 0.67 25.68 5.71
C GLU A 252 0.54 24.15 5.88
N PRO A 253 -0.30 23.47 5.08
CA PRO A 253 -0.47 22.02 5.16
C PRO A 253 0.81 21.29 4.73
N SER A 254 1.21 20.25 5.47
CA SER A 254 2.29 19.36 5.02
C SER A 254 1.92 18.56 3.76
N LEU A 255 2.89 17.96 3.08
CA LEU A 255 2.64 17.24 1.82
C LEU A 255 1.56 16.15 1.95
N ILE A 256 1.57 15.38 3.05
CA ILE A 256 0.52 14.38 3.30
C ILE A 256 -0.84 15.01 3.62
N GLU A 257 -0.86 16.16 4.30
CA GLU A 257 -2.10 16.91 4.58
C GLU A 257 -2.67 17.51 3.28
N GLN A 258 -1.83 17.98 2.37
CA GLN A 258 -2.24 18.47 1.05
C GLN A 258 -2.99 17.39 0.26
N VAL A 259 -2.56 16.12 0.34
CA VAL A 259 -3.31 15.00 -0.25
C VAL A 259 -4.71 14.89 0.36
N THR A 260 -4.84 15.08 1.66
CA THR A 260 -6.14 15.08 2.36
C THR A 260 -7.01 16.27 1.92
N VAL A 261 -6.46 17.49 1.92
CA VAL A 261 -7.14 18.72 1.46
C VAL A 261 -7.64 18.58 0.03
N PHE A 262 -6.79 18.10 -0.87
CA PHE A 262 -7.13 17.84 -2.27
C PHE A 262 -8.35 16.91 -2.37
N ARG A 263 -8.33 15.78 -1.65
CA ARG A 263 -9.44 14.81 -1.66
C ARG A 263 -10.71 15.38 -1.05
N THR A 264 -10.60 16.18 0.01
CA THR A 264 -11.72 16.86 0.66
C THR A 264 -12.41 17.80 -0.32
N HIS A 265 -11.65 18.65 -1.03
CA HIS A 265 -12.21 19.56 -2.03
C HIS A 265 -12.85 18.84 -3.22
N LEU A 266 -12.24 17.73 -3.69
CA LEU A 266 -12.85 16.90 -4.73
C LEU A 266 -14.24 16.37 -4.31
N LEU A 267 -14.35 15.89 -3.06
CA LEU A 267 -15.61 15.34 -2.54
C LEU A 267 -16.65 16.43 -2.25
N LEU A 268 -16.24 17.56 -1.65
CA LEU A 268 -17.12 18.71 -1.45
C LEU A 268 -17.69 19.21 -2.78
N GLY A 269 -16.84 19.34 -3.81
CA GLY A 269 -17.29 19.68 -5.15
C GLY A 269 -18.36 18.71 -5.68
N LYS A 270 -18.15 17.39 -5.50
CA LYS A 270 -19.12 16.37 -5.90
C LYS A 270 -20.44 16.47 -5.11
N ILE A 271 -20.38 16.63 -3.79
CA ILE A 271 -21.55 16.75 -2.91
C ILE A 271 -22.37 17.98 -3.26
N LEU A 272 -21.73 19.15 -3.37
CA LEU A 272 -22.40 20.41 -3.72
C LEU A 272 -23.09 20.34 -5.07
N ARG A 273 -22.50 19.65 -6.04
CA ARG A 273 -23.14 19.39 -7.33
C ARG A 273 -24.44 18.59 -7.17
N PHE A 274 -24.46 17.57 -6.30
CA PHE A 274 -25.68 16.81 -6.02
C PHE A 274 -26.74 17.63 -5.27
N LEU A 275 -26.31 18.61 -4.47
CA LEU A 275 -27.19 19.55 -3.78
C LEU A 275 -27.68 20.72 -4.68
N GLY A 276 -27.21 20.81 -5.93
CA GLY A 276 -27.56 21.89 -6.86
C GLY A 276 -26.74 23.19 -6.66
N ALA A 277 -25.76 23.21 -5.76
CA ALA A 277 -24.88 24.35 -5.50
C ALA A 277 -23.69 24.38 -6.48
N PHE A 278 -23.97 24.63 -7.76
CA PHE A 278 -22.98 24.50 -8.84
C PHE A 278 -21.82 25.51 -8.75
N GLU A 279 -22.07 26.75 -8.35
CA GLU A 279 -21.02 27.77 -8.23
C GLU A 279 -20.01 27.41 -7.14
N GLU A 280 -20.51 27.01 -5.97
CA GLU A 280 -19.68 26.56 -4.85
C GLU A 280 -18.93 25.27 -5.20
N SER A 281 -19.60 24.35 -5.91
CA SER A 281 -18.96 23.13 -6.45
C SER A 281 -17.75 23.48 -7.30
N LEU A 282 -17.88 24.44 -8.23
CA LEU A 282 -16.78 24.87 -9.09
C LEU A 282 -15.62 25.48 -8.29
N VAL A 283 -15.90 26.26 -7.25
CA VAL A 283 -14.87 26.80 -6.35
C VAL A 283 -14.05 25.68 -5.72
N HIS A 284 -14.72 24.64 -5.20
CA HIS A 284 -14.04 23.50 -4.61
C HIS A 284 -13.26 22.67 -5.63
N LEU A 285 -13.82 22.42 -6.81
CA LEU A 285 -13.13 21.70 -7.88
C LEU A 285 -11.91 22.49 -8.41
N GLY A 286 -11.96 23.83 -8.38
CA GLY A 286 -10.82 24.69 -8.70
C GLY A 286 -9.66 24.57 -7.71
N LYS A 287 -9.97 24.32 -6.42
CA LYS A 287 -8.98 24.06 -5.36
C LYS A 287 -8.43 22.63 -5.39
N ALA A 288 -9.04 21.73 -6.16
CA ALA A 288 -8.63 20.34 -6.33
C ALA A 288 -7.93 20.10 -7.68
N ARG A 289 -7.17 21.07 -8.17
CA ARG A 289 -6.37 20.98 -9.40
C ARG A 289 -4.89 20.93 -9.10
#